data_AF-A0A7S0M715-F1
#
_entry.id   AF-A0A7S0M715-F1
#
_cell.length_a   1.000
_cell.length_b   1.000
_cell.length_c   1.000
_cell.angle_alpha   90.00
_cell.angle_beta   90.00
_cell.angle_gamma   90.00
#
_symmetry.space_group_name_H-M   'P 1'
#
loop_
_entity.id
_entity.type
_entity.pdbx_description
1 polymer ?
#
loop_
_entity_poly.entity_id
_entity_poly.type
_entity_poly.pdbx_seq_one_letter_code
_entity_poly.pdbx_strand_id
1 'polypeptide(L)'
;MALGRFSVIIILLICPIFSTSRDSKPSADPNEAWHLALKHEADGVELANAGKLNDALLKFESAFSLVSKNTALSTSAPGRALAGRVLSFIGNVHTLLGDLKAGVKQWVKALKFDPSLADARQNVVKSLMDQGRHA
;
A
#
# COMPACT_ATOMS: atom_id res chain seq x y z
N MET A 1 -3.05 69.26 11.38
CA MET A 1 -2.72 67.81 11.27
C MET A 1 -4.04 67.09 11.06
N ALA A 2 -4.33 66.69 9.83
CA ALA A 2 -5.64 66.22 9.39
C ALA A 2 -5.76 64.70 9.57
N LEU A 3 -6.79 64.24 10.28
CA LEU A 3 -7.19 62.83 10.35
C LEU A 3 -8.19 62.57 9.21
N GLY A 4 -7.78 61.77 8.24
CA GLY A 4 -8.55 61.44 7.04
C GLY A 4 -9.01 59.99 7.00
N ARG A 5 -10.34 59.85 6.88
CA ARG A 5 -11.10 58.96 5.95
C ARG A 5 -11.21 57.44 6.20
N PHE A 6 -12.45 57.07 6.56
CA PHE A 6 -13.37 56.13 5.90
C PHE A 6 -12.87 54.77 5.36
N SER A 7 -13.56 53.71 5.82
CA SER A 7 -14.41 52.80 5.01
C SER A 7 -14.11 51.29 5.01
N VAL A 8 -15.18 50.53 5.30
CA VAL A 8 -15.60 49.23 4.71
C VAL A 8 -15.10 47.93 5.35
N ILE A 9 -15.92 47.44 6.30
CA ILE A 9 -16.61 46.14 6.35
C ILE A 9 -16.09 45.05 5.37
N ILE A 10 -15.53 43.96 5.91
CA ILE A 10 -15.65 42.63 5.30
C ILE A 10 -16.26 41.66 6.32
N ILE A 11 -17.37 41.09 5.87
CA ILE A 11 -18.32 40.21 6.55
C ILE A 11 -17.67 38.83 6.79
N LEU A 12 -17.58 38.41 8.05
CA LEU A 12 -17.35 37.01 8.45
C LEU A 12 -18.73 36.34 8.60
N LEU A 13 -19.27 35.80 7.50
CA LEU A 13 -20.42 34.90 7.53
C LEU A 13 -20.05 33.57 6.84
N ILE A 14 -20.06 32.51 7.66
CA ILE A 14 -20.63 31.18 7.38
C ILE A 14 -20.13 30.45 6.11
N CYS A 15 -19.30 29.41 6.32
CA CYS A 15 -19.51 28.12 5.67
C CYS A 15 -18.81 26.98 6.44
N PRO A 16 -19.51 25.88 6.80
CA PRO A 16 -18.91 24.70 7.41
C PRO A 16 -18.41 23.73 6.32
N ILE A 17 -17.44 22.86 6.68
CA ILE A 17 -16.98 21.68 5.92
C ILE A 17 -16.11 21.98 4.68
N PHE A 18 -14.78 21.90 4.83
CA PHE A 18 -13.92 21.43 3.75
C PHE A 18 -12.62 20.79 4.29
N SER A 19 -12.70 19.47 4.50
CA SER A 19 -11.69 18.46 4.17
C SER A 19 -10.20 18.82 4.33
N THR A 20 -9.60 18.47 5.47
CA THR A 20 -8.16 18.16 5.53
C THR A 20 -7.93 16.77 4.95
N SER A 21 -8.05 16.64 3.62
CA SER A 21 -7.54 15.51 2.85
C SER A 21 -6.58 16.02 1.77
N ARG A 22 -5.37 16.39 2.20
CA ARG A 22 -4.20 16.44 1.34
C ARG A 22 -2.96 16.52 2.22
N ASP A 23 -2.08 15.54 2.03
CA ASP A 23 -0.71 15.46 2.55
C ASP A 23 -0.53 15.07 4.04
N SER A 24 -1.23 14.04 4.53
CA SER A 24 -0.69 13.34 5.70
C SER A 24 0.57 12.61 5.25
N LYS A 25 1.73 13.19 5.58
CA LYS A 25 2.99 12.44 5.71
C LYS A 25 2.64 11.13 6.43
N PRO A 26 3.17 9.96 5.99
CA PRO A 26 2.90 8.70 6.67
C PRO A 26 3.16 8.94 8.15
N SER A 27 2.12 8.79 8.97
CA SER A 27 2.21 9.25 10.34
C SER A 27 3.32 8.47 11.05
N ALA A 28 4.10 9.18 11.84
CA ALA A 28 5.18 8.57 12.60
C ALA A 28 4.63 7.56 13.64
N ASP A 29 3.34 7.68 13.99
CA ASP A 29 2.65 6.76 14.89
C ASP A 29 2.50 5.36 14.26
N PRO A 30 3.12 4.32 14.85
CA PRO A 30 3.00 2.95 14.37
C PRO A 30 1.56 2.43 14.34
N ASN A 31 0.68 2.85 15.25
CA ASN A 31 -0.69 2.34 15.32
C ASN A 31 -1.53 2.86 14.15
N GLU A 32 -1.42 4.15 13.85
CA GLU A 32 -2.12 4.74 12.70
C GLU A 32 -1.58 4.17 11.38
N ALA A 33 -0.25 4.04 11.25
CA ALA A 33 0.37 3.41 10.09
C ALA A 33 -0.08 1.95 9.90
N TRP A 34 -0.26 1.20 11.00
CA TRP A 34 -0.76 -0.18 10.98
C TRP A 34 -2.18 -0.26 10.43
N HIS A 35 -3.10 0.54 10.97
CA HIS A 35 -4.49 0.55 10.51
C HIS A 35 -4.63 1.00 9.06
N LEU A 36 -3.86 2.00 8.64
CA LEU A 36 -3.87 2.47 7.26
C LEU A 36 -3.28 1.42 6.30
N ALA A 37 -2.22 0.70 6.70
CA ALA A 37 -1.66 -0.38 5.90
C ALA A 37 -2.64 -1.54 5.73
N LEU A 38 -3.35 -1.94 6.79
CA LEU A 38 -4.40 -2.96 6.71
C LEU A 38 -5.56 -2.54 5.80
N LYS A 39 -5.97 -1.27 5.87
CA LYS A 39 -6.98 -0.73 4.97
C LYS A 39 -6.53 -0.82 3.51
N HIS A 40 -5.30 -0.44 3.22
CA HIS A 40 -4.75 -0.54 1.87
C HIS A 40 -4.62 -2.00 1.38
N GLU A 41 -4.28 -2.94 2.27
CA GLU A 41 -4.34 -4.38 1.94
C GLU A 41 -5.77 -4.79 1.54
N ALA A 42 -6.77 -4.41 2.34
CA ALA A 42 -8.17 -4.74 2.07
C ALA A 42 -8.69 -4.10 0.76
N ASP A 43 -8.47 -2.79 0.55
CA ASP A 43 -8.81 -2.09 -0.69
C ASP A 43 -8.17 -2.79 -1.91
N GLY A 44 -6.89 -3.18 -1.78
CA GLY A 44 -6.15 -3.86 -2.84
C GLY A 44 -6.76 -5.21 -3.20
N VAL A 45 -7.17 -6.00 -2.20
CA VAL A 45 -7.87 -7.28 -2.42
C VAL A 45 -9.20 -7.07 -3.12
N GLU A 46 -9.99 -6.08 -2.69
CA GLU A 46 -11.28 -5.77 -3.34
C GLU A 46 -11.09 -5.37 -4.81
N LEU A 47 -10.12 -4.49 -5.09
CA LEU A 47 -9.81 -4.04 -6.44
C LEU A 47 -9.29 -5.19 -7.33
N ALA A 48 -8.45 -6.07 -6.78
CA ALA A 48 -7.95 -7.24 -7.51
C ALA A 48 -9.09 -8.19 -7.88
N ASN A 49 -10.01 -8.45 -6.95
CA ASN A 49 -11.20 -9.26 -7.21
C ASN A 49 -12.14 -8.61 -8.24
N ALA A 50 -12.18 -7.28 -8.30
CA ALA A 50 -12.90 -6.53 -9.33
C ALA A 50 -12.16 -6.44 -10.68
N GLY A 51 -10.97 -7.06 -10.82
CA GLY A 51 -10.15 -7.02 -12.03
C GLY A 51 -9.43 -5.68 -12.27
N LYS A 52 -9.50 -4.74 -11.32
CA LYS A 52 -8.82 -3.43 -11.39
C LYS A 52 -7.36 -3.56 -10.94
N LEU A 53 -6.59 -4.34 -11.69
CA LEU A 53 -5.26 -4.79 -11.29
C LEU A 53 -4.25 -3.65 -11.01
N ASN A 54 -4.26 -2.60 -11.83
CA ASN A 54 -3.37 -1.45 -11.62
C ASN A 54 -3.70 -0.69 -10.33
N ASP A 55 -4.99 -0.49 -10.03
CA ASP A 55 -5.42 0.17 -8.80
C ASP A 55 -5.10 -0.69 -7.58
N ALA A 56 -5.28 -2.01 -7.69
CA ALA A 56 -4.91 -2.96 -6.66
C ALA A 56 -3.40 -2.89 -6.34
N LEU A 57 -2.57 -2.83 -7.39
CA LEU A 57 -1.11 -2.72 -7.25
C LEU A 57 -0.73 -1.47 -6.45
N LEU A 58 -1.31 -0.30 -6.78
CA LEU A 58 -1.06 0.95 -6.06
C LEU A 58 -1.42 0.85 -4.58
N LYS A 59 -2.52 0.18 -4.24
CA LYS A 59 -2.94 -0.03 -2.85
C LYS A 59 -1.98 -0.95 -2.10
N PHE A 60 -1.58 -2.07 -2.69
CA PHE A 60 -0.59 -2.95 -2.08
C PHE A 60 0.77 -2.26 -1.89
N GLU A 61 1.25 -1.49 -2.88
CA GLU A 61 2.49 -0.72 -2.75
C GLU A 61 2.39 0.33 -1.63
N SER A 62 1.23 0.97 -1.48
CA SER A 62 0.97 1.91 -0.37
C SER A 62 1.04 1.21 0.99
N ALA A 63 0.41 0.03 1.13
CA ALA A 63 0.50 -0.78 2.35
C ALA A 63 1.94 -1.16 2.69
N PHE A 64 2.71 -1.64 1.70
CA PHE A 64 4.12 -2.01 1.89
C PHE A 64 4.99 -0.80 2.24
N SER A 65 4.74 0.36 1.63
CA SER A 65 5.45 1.61 1.90
C SER A 65 5.26 2.07 3.37
N LEU A 66 4.04 1.97 3.89
CA LEU A 66 3.75 2.32 5.30
C LEU A 66 4.50 1.41 6.27
N VAL A 67 4.43 0.10 6.06
CA VAL A 67 5.09 -0.88 6.92
C VAL A 67 6.61 -0.76 6.85
N SER A 68 7.17 -0.58 5.65
CA SER A 68 8.63 -0.53 5.44
C SER A 68 9.28 0.76 5.96
N LYS A 69 8.59 1.91 5.86
CA LYS A 69 9.09 3.20 6.35
C LYS A 69 8.96 3.38 7.85
N ASN A 70 7.98 2.72 8.48
CA ASN A 70 7.81 2.78 9.93
C ASN A 70 8.69 1.72 10.61
N THR A 71 9.76 2.15 11.29
CA THR A 71 10.74 1.26 11.94
C THR A 71 10.11 0.33 12.98
N ALA A 72 9.10 0.79 13.72
CA ALA A 72 8.42 -0.04 14.71
C ALA A 72 7.63 -1.17 14.02
N LEU A 73 6.95 -0.86 12.91
CA LEU A 73 6.22 -1.88 12.14
C LEU A 73 7.17 -2.85 11.44
N SER A 74 8.20 -2.34 10.76
CA SER A 74 9.12 -3.17 9.98
C SER A 74 9.94 -4.16 10.82
N THR A 75 10.14 -3.86 12.11
CA THR A 75 10.81 -4.76 13.07
C THR A 75 9.84 -5.64 13.87
N SER A 76 8.56 -5.26 13.95
CA SER A 76 7.53 -6.06 14.62
C SER A 76 7.19 -7.34 13.85
N ALA A 77 6.90 -8.43 14.58
CA ALA A 77 6.39 -9.67 13.99
C ALA A 77 5.12 -9.45 13.13
N PRO A 78 4.07 -8.74 13.60
CA PRO A 78 2.87 -8.51 12.79
C PRO A 78 3.14 -7.65 11.54
N GLY A 79 3.98 -6.62 11.64
CA GLY A 79 4.37 -5.80 10.48
C GLY A 79 5.15 -6.58 9.44
N ARG A 80 6.12 -7.41 9.86
CA ARG A 80 6.82 -8.30 8.93
C ARG A 80 5.89 -9.29 8.24
N ALA A 81 4.95 -9.90 8.98
CA ALA A 81 3.95 -10.80 8.40
C ALA A 81 3.05 -10.08 7.37
N LEU A 82 2.60 -8.86 7.69
CA LEU A 82 1.84 -8.02 6.77
C LEU A 82 2.64 -7.68 5.50
N ALA A 83 3.92 -7.30 5.64
CA ALA A 83 4.81 -7.05 4.50
C ALA A 83 4.94 -8.29 3.60
N GLY A 84 5.08 -9.49 4.20
CA GLY A 84 5.10 -10.75 3.47
C GLY A 84 3.82 -10.99 2.66
N ARG A 85 2.64 -10.87 3.28
CA ARG A 85 1.35 -11.03 2.58
C ARG A 85 1.17 -10.03 1.44
N VAL A 86 1.42 -8.75 1.70
CA VAL A 86 1.28 -7.68 0.70
C VAL A 86 2.20 -7.94 -0.50
N LEU A 87 3.45 -8.33 -0.27
CA LEU A 87 4.36 -8.71 -1.36
C LEU A 87 3.87 -9.93 -2.15
N SER A 88 3.20 -10.88 -1.49
CA SER A 88 2.58 -12.01 -2.18
C SER A 88 1.45 -11.57 -3.11
N PHE A 89 0.60 -10.65 -2.65
CA PHE A 89 -0.46 -10.05 -3.48
C PHE A 89 0.11 -9.27 -4.66
N ILE A 90 1.14 -8.45 -4.46
CA ILE A 90 1.85 -7.75 -5.55
C ILE A 90 2.37 -8.77 -6.57
N GLY A 91 2.91 -9.90 -6.12
CA GLY A 91 3.37 -10.97 -7.00
C GLY A 91 2.25 -11.58 -7.85
N ASN A 92 1.09 -11.81 -7.24
CA ASN A 92 -0.11 -12.28 -7.95
C ASN A 92 -0.59 -11.26 -8.99
N VAL A 93 -0.66 -9.98 -8.63
CA VAL A 93 -1.11 -8.91 -9.53
C VAL A 93 -0.17 -8.75 -10.72
N HIS A 94 1.15 -8.75 -10.54
CA HIS A 94 2.09 -8.71 -11.66
C HIS A 94 1.91 -9.90 -12.61
N THR A 95 1.68 -11.09 -12.07
CA THR A 95 1.45 -12.28 -12.88
C THR A 95 0.16 -12.17 -13.69
N LEU A 96 -0.91 -11.65 -13.08
CA LEU A 96 -2.18 -11.39 -13.78
C LEU A 96 -2.04 -10.29 -14.86
N LEU A 97 -1.12 -9.35 -14.68
CA LEU A 97 -0.74 -8.35 -15.69
C LEU A 97 0.21 -8.90 -16.77
N GLY A 98 0.61 -10.17 -16.69
CA GLY A 98 1.50 -10.82 -17.66
C GLY A 98 3.00 -10.70 -17.36
N ASP A 99 3.41 -10.01 -16.29
CA ASP A 99 4.81 -9.91 -15.87
C ASP A 99 5.15 -10.97 -14.82
N LEU A 100 5.30 -12.21 -15.27
CA LEU A 100 5.67 -13.35 -14.42
C LEU A 100 7.01 -13.12 -13.70
N LYS A 101 7.96 -12.43 -14.35
CA LYS A 101 9.30 -12.17 -13.79
C LYS A 101 9.20 -11.23 -12.59
N ALA A 102 8.43 -10.15 -12.70
CA ALA A 102 8.13 -9.29 -11.56
C ALA A 102 7.38 -10.06 -10.48
N GLY A 103 6.39 -10.89 -10.86
CA GLY A 103 5.64 -11.76 -9.96
C GLY A 103 6.53 -12.61 -9.05
N VAL A 104 7.41 -13.40 -9.66
CA VAL A 104 8.39 -14.25 -8.96
C VAL A 104 9.30 -13.45 -8.04
N LYS A 105 9.78 -12.28 -8.49
CA LYS A 105 10.63 -11.41 -7.67
C LYS A 105 9.94 -10.99 -6.38
N GLN A 106 8.63 -10.71 -6.41
CA GLN A 106 7.89 -10.28 -5.23
C GLN A 106 7.55 -11.46 -4.31
N TRP A 107 7.17 -12.63 -4.83
CA TRP A 107 6.97 -13.83 -3.99
C TRP A 107 8.26 -14.24 -3.28
N VAL A 108 9.41 -14.17 -3.95
CA VAL A 108 10.70 -14.45 -3.29
C VAL A 108 10.99 -13.45 -2.16
N LYS A 109 10.64 -12.17 -2.33
CA LYS A 109 10.73 -11.21 -1.22
C LYS A 109 9.74 -11.53 -0.11
N ALA A 110 8.50 -11.92 -0.43
CA ALA A 110 7.49 -12.30 0.55
C ALA A 110 8.00 -13.41 1.47
N LEU A 111 8.64 -14.45 0.90
CA LEU A 111 9.23 -15.56 1.65
C LEU A 111 10.41 -15.17 2.55
N LYS A 112 11.09 -14.04 2.29
CA LYS A 112 12.10 -13.50 3.22
C LYS A 112 11.47 -12.88 4.47
N PHE A 113 10.23 -12.41 4.38
CA PHE A 113 9.48 -11.90 5.52
C PHE A 113 8.80 -13.04 6.28
N ASP A 114 8.13 -13.92 5.55
CA ASP A 114 7.43 -15.07 6.11
C ASP A 114 7.65 -16.31 5.22
N PRO A 115 8.57 -17.21 5.61
CA PRO A 115 8.83 -18.46 4.90
C PRO A 115 7.65 -19.43 4.87
N SER A 116 6.66 -19.24 5.74
CA SER A 116 5.49 -20.13 5.87
C SER A 116 4.40 -19.84 4.85
N LEU A 117 4.49 -18.71 4.11
CA LEU A 117 3.53 -18.33 3.05
C LEU A 117 3.44 -19.38 1.95
N ALA A 118 2.44 -20.27 2.09
CA ALA A 118 2.24 -21.40 1.20
C ALA A 118 1.98 -20.94 -0.25
N ASP A 119 1.12 -19.94 -0.44
CA ASP A 119 0.75 -19.43 -1.76
C ASP A 119 1.97 -18.87 -2.51
N ALA A 120 2.79 -18.05 -1.84
CA ALA A 120 4.01 -17.50 -2.42
C ALA A 120 5.00 -18.61 -2.84
N ARG A 121 5.17 -19.62 -1.97
CA ARG A 121 6.04 -20.77 -2.27
C ARG A 121 5.51 -21.59 -3.45
N GLN A 122 4.22 -21.90 -3.46
CA GLN A 122 3.57 -22.63 -4.55
C GLN A 122 3.70 -21.88 -5.88
N ASN A 123 3.48 -20.57 -5.87
CA ASN A 123 3.60 -19.75 -7.06
C ASN A 123 5.03 -19.67 -7.60
N VAL A 124 6.04 -19.55 -6.74
CA VAL A 124 7.46 -19.61 -7.16
C VAL A 124 7.78 -20.96 -7.78
N VAL A 125 7.42 -22.06 -7.12
CA VAL A 125 7.68 -23.42 -7.62
C VAL A 125 7.01 -23.62 -8.97
N LYS A 126 5.72 -23.27 -9.09
CA LYS A 126 4.98 -23.36 -10.36
C LYS A 126 5.66 -22.57 -11.47
N SER A 127 6.05 -21.34 -11.20
CA SER A 127 6.71 -20.47 -12.18
C SER A 127 8.05 -21.04 -12.67
N LEU A 128 8.85 -21.62 -11.76
CA LEU A 128 10.12 -22.26 -12.11
C LEU A 128 9.91 -23.54 -12.92
N MET A 129 8.90 -24.34 -12.57
CA MET A 129 8.54 -25.55 -13.31
C MET A 129 8.08 -25.21 -14.74
N ASP A 130 7.27 -24.17 -14.90
CA ASP A 130 6.83 -23.72 -16.22
C ASP A 130 8.01 -23.24 -17.08
N GLN A 131 8.98 -22.53 -16.48
CA GLN A 131 10.21 -22.13 -17.18
C GLN A 131 11.08 -23.32 -17.60
N GLY A 132 11.21 -24.34 -16.73
CA GLY A 132 12.00 -25.54 -17.03
C GLY A 132 11.35 -26.48 -18.06
N ARG A 133 10.04 -26.38 -18.29
CA ARG A 133 9.31 -27.16 -19.30
C ARG A 133 9.39 -26.56 -20.72
N HIS A 134 9.84 -25.32 -20.84
CA HIS A 134 9.97 -24.60 -22.11
C HIS A 134 11.43 -24.29 -22.48
N ALA A 135 12.40 -24.77 -21.69
CA ALA A 135 13.84 -24.68 -21.96
C ALA A 135 14.32 -25.91 -22.75
#